data_AF-A0A109LGE6-F1
#
_entry.id   AF-A0A109LGE6-F1
#
_cell.length_a   1.000
_cell.length_b   1.000
_cell.length_c   1.000
_cell.angle_alpha   90.00
_cell.angle_beta   90.00
_cell.angle_gamma   90.00
#
_symmetry.space_group_name_H-M   'P 1'
#
loop_
_entity.id
_entity.type
_entity.pdbx_description
1 polymer ?
#
loop_
_entity_poly.entity_id
_entity_poly.type
_entity_poly.pdbx_seq_one_letter_code
_entity_poly.pdbx_strand_id
1 'polypeptide(L)'
;MGEINKVLADTTGWQVARVPALIPFQTFFELLASKQFPVATFIRTREELDYLQEPDIFHEIFGHCPLLTNPWFAEFTHTYGKLGLAATKEQRVYLARLYWMTIEFGLVDTPQGRRIYGGGILSSPKESVYCLSDEPEHQAFDPLEAMRTPYRIDILQPLYFVLPELKRLFDVAQEDIMGMVERGMQLGLHAPKFPPKPKAA
;
A
#
# COMPACT_ATOMS: atom_id res chain seq x y z
N MET A 1 -14.16 16.56 -1.59
CA MET A 1 -13.59 16.13 -0.30
C MET A 1 -14.62 16.09 0.82
N GLY A 2 -15.44 17.13 1.05
CA GLY A 2 -16.42 17.13 2.14
C GLY A 2 -17.40 15.93 2.14
N GLU A 3 -17.92 15.54 0.98
CA GLU A 3 -18.80 14.37 0.85
C GLU A 3 -18.10 13.05 1.17
N ILE A 4 -16.85 12.89 0.73
CA ILE A 4 -16.02 11.70 1.05
C ILE A 4 -15.74 11.66 2.55
N ASN A 5 -15.36 12.79 3.15
CA ASN A 5 -15.07 12.87 4.59
C ASN A 5 -16.28 12.56 5.44
N LYS A 6 -17.49 12.93 5.00
CA LYS A 6 -18.72 12.54 5.69
C LYS A 6 -18.83 11.02 5.79
N VAL A 7 -18.69 10.32 4.67
CA VAL A 7 -18.78 8.85 4.64
C VAL A 7 -17.66 8.21 5.47
N LEU A 8 -16.40 8.63 5.27
CA LEU A 8 -15.26 8.08 6.00
C LEU A 8 -15.34 8.31 7.51
N ALA A 9 -15.80 9.48 7.93
CA ALA A 9 -15.97 9.81 9.34
C ALA A 9 -17.07 8.94 9.96
N ASP A 10 -18.19 8.77 9.28
CA ASP A 10 -19.32 7.97 9.74
C ASP A 10 -18.97 6.46 9.80
N THR A 11 -18.10 5.96 8.91
CA THR A 11 -17.75 4.51 8.86
C THR A 11 -16.61 4.12 9.81
N THR A 12 -15.52 4.90 9.85
CA THR A 12 -14.27 4.48 10.52
C THR A 12 -13.55 5.61 11.25
N GLY A 13 -14.13 6.82 11.24
CA GLY A 13 -13.53 8.03 11.79
C GLY A 13 -12.36 8.58 10.98
N TRP A 14 -12.20 8.12 9.72
CA TRP A 14 -11.18 8.62 8.80
C TRP A 14 -11.66 9.86 8.07
N GLN A 15 -10.71 10.61 7.52
CA GLN A 15 -10.97 11.70 6.59
C GLN A 15 -9.82 11.82 5.58
N VAL A 16 -10.02 12.56 4.50
CA VAL A 16 -8.97 12.94 3.57
C VAL A 16 -8.33 14.27 3.99
N ALA A 17 -7.01 14.35 3.87
CA ALA A 17 -6.23 15.58 4.01
C ALA A 17 -5.70 15.99 2.63
N ARG A 18 -5.94 17.24 2.22
CA ARG A 18 -5.44 17.75 0.95
C ARG A 18 -3.94 18.04 1.08
N VAL A 19 -3.15 17.49 0.18
CA VAL A 19 -1.70 17.68 0.18
C VAL A 19 -1.19 18.15 -1.19
N PRO A 20 -0.03 18.83 -1.25
CA PRO A 20 0.71 18.96 -2.50
C PRO A 20 1.16 17.56 -2.98
N ALA A 21 1.47 17.42 -4.28
CA ALA A 21 1.77 16.14 -4.91
C ALA A 21 2.75 15.26 -4.11
N LEU A 22 3.85 15.84 -3.62
CA LEU A 22 4.83 15.14 -2.79
C LEU A 22 4.91 15.78 -1.40
N ILE A 23 4.83 14.95 -0.36
CA ILE A 23 4.99 15.36 1.04
C ILE A 23 6.15 14.61 1.71
N PRO A 24 6.79 15.20 2.73
CA PRO A 24 7.77 14.48 3.54
C PRO A 24 7.16 13.25 4.22
N PHE A 25 7.95 12.17 4.37
CA PHE A 25 7.52 10.96 5.09
C PHE A 25 6.98 11.25 6.49
N GLN A 26 7.58 12.21 7.19
CA GLN A 26 7.12 12.64 8.51
C GLN A 26 5.66 13.08 8.47
N THR A 27 5.32 13.99 7.54
CA THR A 27 3.94 14.47 7.34
C THR A 27 3.00 13.35 6.92
N PHE A 28 3.44 12.45 6.04
CA PHE A 28 2.64 11.29 5.64
C PHE A 28 2.24 10.42 6.84
N PHE A 29 3.19 10.07 7.71
CA PHE A 29 2.91 9.25 8.89
C PHE A 29 2.08 9.99 9.94
N GLU A 30 2.31 11.29 10.16
CA GLU A 30 1.48 12.12 11.06
C GLU A 30 0.01 12.15 10.63
N LEU A 31 -0.24 12.26 9.32
CA LEU A 31 -1.59 12.22 8.77
C LEU A 31 -2.26 10.86 9.00
N LEU A 32 -1.60 9.75 8.62
CA LEU A 32 -2.16 8.41 8.82
C LEU A 32 -2.38 8.09 10.32
N ALA A 33 -1.44 8.46 11.19
CA ALA A 33 -1.56 8.31 12.64
C ALA A 33 -2.73 9.12 13.22
N SER A 34 -3.17 10.16 12.52
CA SER A 34 -4.32 11.00 12.89
C SER A 34 -5.60 10.62 12.14
N LYS A 35 -5.64 9.44 11.50
CA LYS A 35 -6.74 8.98 10.62
C LYS A 35 -7.06 9.95 9.48
N GLN A 36 -6.03 10.57 8.92
CA GLN A 36 -6.14 11.44 7.76
C GLN A 36 -5.38 10.81 6.59
N PHE A 37 -6.08 10.49 5.51
CA PHE A 37 -5.46 9.94 4.31
C PHE A 37 -5.03 11.09 3.39
N PRO A 38 -3.73 11.24 3.07
CA PRO A 38 -3.25 12.30 2.20
C PRO A 38 -3.77 12.09 0.78
N VAL A 39 -4.33 13.14 0.19
CA VAL A 39 -4.80 13.12 -1.20
C VAL A 39 -4.18 14.29 -1.96
N ALA A 40 -3.39 13.96 -2.98
CA ALA A 40 -2.86 14.94 -3.92
C ALA A 40 -4.01 15.65 -4.66
N THR A 41 -3.84 16.94 -4.94
CA THR A 41 -4.91 17.79 -5.49
C THR A 41 -4.77 18.08 -6.99
N PHE A 42 -4.04 17.23 -7.71
CA PHE A 42 -3.92 17.27 -9.17
C PHE A 42 -4.45 15.96 -9.77
N ILE A 43 -4.73 15.97 -11.07
CA ILE A 43 -5.12 14.78 -11.83
C ILE A 43 -4.17 14.63 -13.03
N ARG A 44 -3.83 13.39 -13.39
CA ARG A 44 -2.98 13.06 -14.53
C ARG A 44 -3.50 13.68 -15.83
N THR A 45 -2.58 13.98 -16.74
CA THR A 45 -2.90 14.41 -18.10
C THR A 45 -3.39 13.25 -18.96
N ARG A 46 -3.82 13.53 -20.20
CA ARG A 46 -4.27 12.49 -21.13
C ARG A 46 -3.12 11.59 -21.58
N GLU A 47 -1.94 12.18 -21.71
CA GLU A 47 -0.69 11.51 -22.10
C GLU A 47 -0.22 10.54 -20.99
N GLU A 48 -0.57 10.82 -19.74
CA GLU A 48 -0.23 10.03 -18.55
C GLU A 48 -1.33 9.04 -18.13
N LEU A 49 -2.40 8.91 -18.94
CA LEU A 49 -3.57 8.10 -18.58
C LEU A 49 -3.21 6.64 -18.27
N ASP A 50 -2.29 6.09 -19.05
CA ASP A 50 -1.81 4.71 -18.97
C ASP A 50 -0.86 4.47 -17.79
N TYR A 51 -0.09 5.48 -17.40
CA TYR A 51 0.90 5.40 -16.34
C TYR A 51 1.34 6.79 -15.91
N LEU A 52 1.25 7.05 -14.61
CA LEU A 52 1.82 8.21 -13.95
C LEU A 52 2.63 7.71 -12.75
N GLN A 53 3.87 8.19 -12.61
CA GLN A 53 4.73 7.79 -11.50
C GLN A 53 4.29 8.39 -10.16
N GLU A 54 3.76 9.61 -10.18
CA GLU A 54 3.26 10.30 -8.99
C GLU A 54 1.80 9.94 -8.72
N PRO A 55 1.40 9.69 -7.46
CA PRO A 55 0.00 9.40 -7.15
C PRO A 55 -0.83 10.67 -7.32
N ASP A 56 -1.85 10.60 -8.17
CA ASP A 56 -2.80 11.68 -8.41
C ASP A 56 -4.11 11.47 -7.63
N ILE A 57 -5.02 12.44 -7.70
CA ILE A 57 -6.31 12.38 -6.99
C ILE A 57 -7.13 11.12 -7.33
N PHE A 58 -7.00 10.57 -8.55
CA PHE A 58 -7.69 9.35 -8.94
C PHE A 58 -7.13 8.15 -8.19
N HIS A 59 -5.80 7.98 -8.17
CA HIS A 59 -5.17 6.91 -7.40
C HIS A 59 -5.62 6.92 -5.93
N GLU A 60 -5.61 8.09 -5.29
CA GLU A 60 -5.94 8.20 -3.87
C GLU A 60 -7.43 7.99 -3.56
N ILE A 61 -8.32 8.66 -4.31
CA ILE A 61 -9.76 8.58 -4.06
C ILE A 61 -10.34 7.27 -4.56
N PHE A 62 -9.96 6.81 -5.75
CA PHE A 62 -10.54 5.59 -6.32
C PHE A 62 -9.86 4.34 -5.79
N GLY A 63 -8.52 4.37 -5.66
CA GLY A 63 -7.74 3.21 -5.22
C GLY A 63 -7.85 2.93 -3.73
N HIS A 64 -7.76 3.96 -2.89
CA HIS A 64 -7.57 3.75 -1.43
C HIS A 64 -8.80 4.10 -0.59
N CYS A 65 -9.46 5.22 -0.86
CA CYS A 65 -10.57 5.69 -0.02
C CYS A 65 -11.73 4.69 0.17
N PRO A 66 -12.14 3.87 -0.81
CA PRO A 66 -13.22 2.91 -0.61
C PRO A 66 -12.92 1.92 0.51
N LEU A 67 -11.68 1.41 0.58
CA LEU A 67 -11.29 0.43 1.60
C LEU A 67 -11.07 1.05 2.98
N LEU A 68 -10.86 2.36 3.08
CA LEU A 68 -10.87 3.05 4.38
C LEU A 68 -12.25 3.04 5.06
N THR A 69 -13.32 2.66 4.35
CA THR A 69 -14.63 2.39 4.98
C THR A 69 -14.69 1.04 5.69
N ASN A 70 -13.75 0.14 5.42
CA ASN A 70 -13.64 -1.15 6.10
C ASN A 70 -12.82 -1.01 7.40
N PRO A 71 -13.34 -1.42 8.56
CA PRO A 71 -12.66 -1.21 9.84
C PRO A 71 -11.34 -1.97 9.97
N TRP A 72 -11.18 -3.13 9.32
CA TRP A 72 -9.94 -3.91 9.38
C TRP A 72 -8.81 -3.24 8.61
N PHE A 73 -9.11 -2.79 7.39
CA PHE A 73 -8.17 -2.04 6.57
C PHE A 73 -7.82 -0.70 7.23
N ALA A 74 -8.83 0.04 7.70
CA ALA A 74 -8.68 1.31 8.39
C ALA A 74 -7.81 1.22 9.65
N GLU A 75 -7.95 0.17 10.46
CA GLU A 75 -7.13 0.00 11.67
C GLU A 75 -5.68 -0.36 11.33
N PHE A 76 -5.46 -1.20 10.32
CA PHE A 76 -4.11 -1.51 9.85
C PHE A 76 -3.40 -0.26 9.33
N THR A 77 -4.04 0.55 8.49
CA THR A 77 -3.47 1.80 7.96
C THR A 77 -3.18 2.82 9.08
N HIS A 78 -4.04 2.88 10.10
CA HIS A 78 -3.84 3.75 11.26
C HIS A 78 -2.65 3.30 12.11
N THR A 79 -2.55 2.00 12.37
CA THR A 79 -1.43 1.40 13.11
C THR A 79 -0.12 1.57 12.35
N TYR A 80 -0.12 1.35 11.04
CA TYR A 80 1.01 1.65 10.18
C TYR A 80 1.49 3.12 10.31
N GLY A 81 0.55 4.08 10.30
CA GLY A 81 0.83 5.50 10.53
C GLY A 81 1.56 5.76 11.85
N LYS A 82 1.01 5.24 12.96
CA LYS A 82 1.60 5.38 14.31
C LYS A 82 3.00 4.79 14.40
N LEU A 83 3.21 3.60 13.83
CA LEU A 83 4.51 2.92 13.87
C LEU A 83 5.56 3.67 13.03
N GLY A 84 5.20 4.07 11.81
CA GLY A 84 6.10 4.81 10.94
C GLY A 84 6.50 6.17 11.51
N LEU A 85 5.62 6.82 12.28
CA LEU A 85 5.92 8.06 12.99
C LEU A 85 7.04 7.89 14.02
N ALA A 86 7.01 6.80 14.79
CA ALA A 86 8.01 6.49 15.81
C ALA A 86 9.28 5.80 15.27
N ALA A 87 9.23 5.25 14.06
CA ALA A 87 10.31 4.46 13.47
C ALA A 87 11.50 5.30 12.98
N THR A 88 12.69 4.70 13.02
CA THR A 88 13.90 5.27 12.39
C THR A 88 13.80 5.23 10.86
N LYS A 89 14.72 5.92 10.18
CA LYS A 89 14.78 5.91 8.71
C LYS A 89 14.95 4.49 8.16
N GLU A 90 15.78 3.66 8.79
CA GLU A 90 16.07 2.30 8.37
C GLU A 90 14.85 1.38 8.58
N GLN A 91 14.16 1.53 9.71
CA GLN A 91 12.92 0.80 9.99
C GLN A 91 11.79 1.18 9.02
N ARG A 92 11.67 2.48 8.69
CA ARG A 92 10.69 2.98 7.71
C ARG A 92 10.85 2.33 6.34
N VAL A 93 12.05 1.89 5.95
CA VAL A 93 12.27 1.19 4.67
C VAL A 93 11.63 -0.21 4.67
N TYR A 94 11.61 -0.91 5.80
CA TYR A 94 10.91 -2.21 5.92
C TYR A 94 9.40 -2.01 6.03
N LEU A 95 8.95 -1.01 6.78
CA LEU A 95 7.54 -0.61 6.82
C LEU A 95 7.02 -0.25 5.42
N ALA A 96 7.78 0.52 4.63
CA ALA A 96 7.39 0.87 3.26
C ALA A 96 7.16 -0.35 2.37
N ARG A 97 7.93 -1.44 2.55
CA ARG A 97 7.69 -2.71 1.84
C ARG A 97 6.42 -3.39 2.31
N LEU A 98 6.16 -3.42 3.63
CA LEU A 98 4.89 -3.95 4.13
C LEU A 98 3.72 -3.19 3.51
N TYR A 99 3.79 -1.85 3.46
CA TYR A 99 2.76 -1.01 2.85
C TYR A 99 2.61 -1.28 1.35
N TRP A 100 3.72 -1.38 0.63
CA TRP A 100 3.72 -1.70 -0.80
C TRP A 100 3.07 -3.05 -1.11
N MET A 101 3.46 -4.09 -0.39
CA MET A 101 2.95 -5.46 -0.58
C MET A 101 1.52 -5.65 -0.07
N THR A 102 0.94 -4.65 0.60
CA THR A 102 -0.42 -4.71 1.13
C THR A 102 -1.30 -3.61 0.55
N ILE A 103 -1.20 -2.39 1.07
CA ILE A 103 -2.07 -1.27 0.71
C ILE A 103 -1.96 -0.91 -0.77
N GLU A 104 -0.79 -1.04 -1.39
CA GLU A 104 -0.61 -0.68 -2.80
C GLU A 104 -0.88 -1.85 -3.76
N PHE A 105 -0.30 -3.02 -3.50
CA PHE A 105 -0.31 -4.18 -4.41
C PHE A 105 -0.77 -5.49 -3.76
N GLY A 106 -1.66 -5.42 -2.76
CA GLY A 106 -2.19 -6.60 -2.11
C GLY A 106 -3.33 -7.30 -2.85
N LEU A 107 -3.33 -8.62 -2.80
CA LEU A 107 -4.43 -9.49 -3.25
C LEU A 107 -5.06 -10.24 -2.08
N VAL A 108 -6.30 -10.69 -2.24
CA VAL A 108 -7.03 -11.45 -1.22
C VAL A 108 -7.78 -12.61 -1.86
N ASP A 109 -7.67 -13.79 -1.28
CA ASP A 109 -8.47 -14.94 -1.68
C ASP A 109 -9.88 -14.85 -1.07
N THR A 110 -10.87 -15.26 -1.84
CA THR A 110 -12.28 -15.31 -1.43
C THR A 110 -12.89 -16.64 -1.87
N PRO A 111 -14.06 -17.04 -1.34
CA PRO A 111 -14.75 -18.23 -1.83
C PRO A 111 -15.11 -18.17 -3.33
N GLN A 112 -15.11 -16.98 -3.93
CA GLN A 112 -15.35 -16.77 -5.37
C GLN A 112 -14.04 -16.60 -6.16
N GLY A 113 -12.89 -16.93 -5.57
CA GLY A 113 -11.56 -16.81 -6.14
C GLY A 113 -10.81 -15.55 -5.70
N ARG A 114 -9.59 -15.38 -6.21
CA ARG A 114 -8.71 -14.26 -5.90
C ARG A 114 -9.29 -12.91 -6.33
N ARG A 115 -9.12 -11.89 -5.50
CA ARG A 115 -9.58 -10.51 -5.70
C ARG A 115 -8.48 -9.52 -5.31
N ILE A 116 -8.71 -8.27 -5.70
CA ILE A 116 -7.77 -7.16 -5.51
C ILE A 116 -8.24 -6.31 -4.33
N TYR A 117 -7.30 -5.87 -3.49
CA TYR A 117 -7.55 -4.81 -2.53
C TYR A 117 -6.47 -3.70 -2.56
N GLY A 118 -5.33 -3.94 -3.19
CA GLY A 118 -4.29 -2.91 -3.34
C GLY A 118 -4.75 -1.72 -4.19
N GLY A 119 -4.63 -0.50 -3.68
CA GLY A 119 -5.09 0.72 -4.36
C GLY A 119 -4.29 1.06 -5.62
N GLY A 120 -2.99 0.72 -5.67
CA GLY A 120 -2.17 0.81 -6.87
C GLY A 120 -2.67 -0.08 -8.01
N ILE A 121 -3.19 -1.26 -7.69
CA ILE A 121 -3.80 -2.16 -8.67
C ILE A 121 -5.18 -1.62 -9.09
N LEU A 122 -6.04 -1.28 -8.12
CA LEU A 122 -7.41 -0.82 -8.39
C LEU A 122 -7.46 0.44 -9.24
N SER A 123 -6.44 1.29 -9.17
CA SER A 123 -6.33 2.54 -9.93
C SER A 123 -5.53 2.41 -11.25
N SER A 124 -5.15 1.19 -11.64
CA SER A 124 -4.36 0.91 -12.85
C SER A 124 -5.02 -0.18 -13.70
N PRO A 125 -5.48 0.13 -14.93
CA PRO A 125 -6.07 -0.88 -15.81
C PRO A 125 -5.13 -2.02 -16.17
N LYS A 126 -3.83 -1.72 -16.36
CA LYS A 126 -2.81 -2.72 -16.71
C LYS A 126 -2.57 -3.69 -15.54
N GLU A 127 -2.40 -3.16 -14.34
CA GLU A 127 -2.21 -3.97 -13.13
C GLU A 127 -3.43 -4.81 -12.78
N SER A 128 -4.64 -4.24 -12.91
CA SER A 128 -5.91 -4.94 -12.62
C SER A 128 -6.10 -6.23 -13.42
N VAL A 129 -5.56 -6.30 -14.65
CA VAL A 129 -5.59 -7.52 -15.47
C VAL A 129 -4.37 -8.40 -15.18
N TYR A 130 -3.17 -7.80 -15.13
CA TYR A 130 -1.91 -8.52 -14.98
C TYR A 130 -1.81 -9.29 -13.65
N CYS A 131 -2.18 -8.67 -12.53
CA CYS A 131 -2.04 -9.25 -11.19
C CYS A 131 -2.85 -10.53 -10.95
N LEU A 132 -3.86 -10.82 -11.78
CA LEU A 132 -4.70 -12.03 -11.69
C LEU A 132 -4.39 -13.06 -12.79
N SER A 133 -3.39 -12.80 -13.63
CA SER A 133 -2.91 -13.74 -14.65
C SER A 133 -1.90 -14.74 -14.07
N ASP A 134 -1.45 -15.69 -14.89
CA ASP A 134 -0.41 -16.68 -14.51
C ASP A 134 1.02 -16.15 -14.70
N GLU A 135 1.20 -14.90 -15.15
CA GLU A 135 2.51 -14.28 -15.40
C GLU A 135 3.27 -13.89 -14.12
N PRO A 136 2.67 -13.17 -13.14
CA PRO A 136 3.35 -12.88 -11.89
C PRO A 136 3.29 -14.05 -10.90
N GLU A 137 4.22 -14.06 -9.95
CA GLU A 137 4.14 -14.98 -8.83
C GLU A 137 3.09 -14.51 -7.79
N HIS A 138 2.37 -15.47 -7.22
CA HIS A 138 1.51 -15.23 -6.06
C HIS A 138 2.01 -16.01 -4.87
N GLN A 139 2.26 -15.31 -3.78
CA GLN A 139 2.74 -15.91 -2.53
C GLN A 139 1.72 -15.67 -1.41
N ALA A 140 1.50 -16.66 -0.55
CA ALA A 140 0.70 -16.46 0.65
C ALA A 140 1.30 -15.35 1.52
N PHE A 141 0.46 -14.47 2.03
CA PHE A 141 0.92 -13.32 2.82
C PHE A 141 1.58 -13.75 4.13
N ASP A 142 2.84 -13.36 4.28
CA ASP A 142 3.59 -13.36 5.53
C ASP A 142 4.22 -11.97 5.71
N PRO A 143 3.98 -11.29 6.87
CA PRO A 143 4.45 -9.92 7.07
C PRO A 143 5.97 -9.79 7.08
N LEU A 144 6.71 -10.80 7.58
CA LEU A 144 8.17 -10.76 7.62
C LEU A 144 8.74 -10.93 6.21
N GLU A 145 8.23 -11.86 5.42
CA GLU A 145 8.66 -12.06 4.03
C GLU A 145 8.29 -10.85 3.15
N ALA A 146 7.10 -10.27 3.34
CA ALA A 146 6.71 -9.03 2.67
C ALA A 146 7.70 -7.89 2.96
N MET A 147 8.07 -7.68 4.22
CA MET A 147 9.04 -6.65 4.62
C MET A 147 10.46 -6.88 4.10
N ARG A 148 10.81 -8.11 3.73
CA ARG A 148 12.14 -8.47 3.23
C ARG A 148 12.21 -8.50 1.70
N THR A 149 11.08 -8.36 1.02
CA THR A 149 10.98 -8.48 -0.43
C THR A 149 11.30 -7.16 -1.14
N PRO A 150 12.33 -7.07 -2.00
CA PRO A 150 12.58 -5.89 -2.81
C PRO A 150 11.43 -5.64 -3.80
N TYR A 151 11.15 -4.37 -4.10
CA TYR A 151 10.18 -3.95 -5.13
C TYR A 151 10.74 -2.83 -6.01
N ARG A 152 10.09 -2.60 -7.14
CA ARG A 152 10.32 -1.46 -8.04
C ARG A 152 8.99 -0.81 -8.38
N ILE A 153 8.98 0.52 -8.42
CA ILE A 153 7.78 1.33 -8.65
C ILE A 153 7.47 1.53 -10.14
N ASP A 154 8.43 1.25 -11.03
CA ASP A 154 8.39 1.57 -12.46
C ASP A 154 8.17 0.34 -13.36
N ILE A 155 7.70 -0.77 -12.79
CA ILE A 155 7.41 -2.03 -13.48
C ILE A 155 6.10 -2.63 -12.96
N LEU A 156 5.49 -3.52 -13.74
CA LEU A 156 4.45 -4.42 -13.23
C LEU A 156 5.06 -5.35 -12.18
N GLN A 157 4.33 -5.61 -11.08
CA GLN A 157 4.94 -6.31 -9.95
C GLN A 157 5.16 -7.79 -10.27
N PRO A 158 6.40 -8.33 -10.15
CA PRO A 158 6.65 -9.74 -10.44
C PRO A 158 6.12 -10.69 -9.35
N LEU A 159 5.70 -10.14 -8.20
CA LEU A 159 5.21 -10.88 -7.05
C LEU A 159 4.10 -10.10 -6.35
N TYR A 160 3.01 -10.78 -6.03
CA TYR A 160 1.94 -10.28 -5.16
C TYR A 160 1.80 -11.17 -3.94
N PHE A 161 1.59 -10.55 -2.79
CA PHE A 161 1.19 -11.28 -1.59
C PHE A 161 -0.33 -11.38 -1.49
N VAL A 162 -0.79 -12.57 -1.12
CA VAL A 162 -2.20 -12.93 -1.10
C VAL A 162 -2.65 -13.20 0.33
N LEU A 163 -3.56 -12.36 0.83
CA LEU A 163 -4.23 -12.59 2.10
C LEU A 163 -5.22 -13.74 1.98
N PRO A 164 -5.36 -14.60 3.01
CA PRO A 164 -6.41 -15.62 3.05
C PRO A 164 -7.81 -15.01 3.22
N GLU A 165 -7.87 -13.85 3.88
CA GLU A 165 -9.05 -13.01 4.03
C GLU A 165 -8.61 -11.59 4.42
N LEU A 166 -9.45 -10.57 4.16
CA LEU A 166 -9.09 -9.18 4.43
C LEU A 166 -8.82 -8.91 5.93
N LYS A 167 -9.48 -9.68 6.82
CA LYS A 167 -9.29 -9.58 8.27
C LYS A 167 -7.84 -9.80 8.69
N ARG A 168 -7.04 -10.53 7.90
CA ARG A 168 -5.61 -10.74 8.20
C ARG A 168 -4.84 -9.43 8.39
N LEU A 169 -5.22 -8.34 7.72
CA LEU A 169 -4.61 -7.01 7.96
C LEU A 169 -4.85 -6.52 9.39
N PHE A 170 -6.07 -6.67 9.90
CA PHE A 170 -6.41 -6.30 11.28
C PHE A 170 -5.60 -7.14 12.27
N ASP A 171 -5.46 -8.43 12.02
CA ASP A 171 -4.71 -9.32 12.91
C ASP A 171 -3.22 -8.94 12.96
N VAL A 172 -2.61 -8.62 11.82
CA VAL A 172 -1.22 -8.09 11.77
C VAL A 172 -1.10 -6.79 12.55
N ALA A 173 -2.12 -5.92 12.52
CA ALA A 173 -2.10 -4.67 13.28
C ALA A 173 -2.09 -4.89 14.81
N GLN A 174 -2.47 -6.08 15.29
CA GLN A 174 -2.39 -6.48 16.70
C GLN A 174 -1.11 -7.26 17.04
N GLU A 175 -0.29 -7.59 16.05
CA GLU A 175 0.99 -8.30 16.22
C GLU A 175 2.15 -7.32 16.43
N ASP A 176 3.30 -7.84 16.85
CA ASP A 176 4.52 -7.06 17.03
C ASP A 176 5.22 -6.77 15.68
N ILE A 177 4.65 -5.81 14.94
CA ILE A 177 5.19 -5.36 13.65
C ILE A 177 6.63 -4.86 13.79
N MET A 178 6.97 -4.17 14.88
CA MET A 178 8.31 -3.60 15.05
C MET A 178 9.34 -4.68 15.38
N GLY A 179 8.98 -5.69 16.18
CA GLY A 179 9.81 -6.89 16.35
C GLY A 179 10.04 -7.62 15.02
N MET A 180 9.03 -7.69 14.14
CA MET A 180 9.20 -8.23 12.79
C MET A 180 10.11 -7.38 11.91
N VAL A 181 10.04 -6.05 12.00
CA VAL A 181 10.97 -5.13 11.32
C VAL A 181 12.41 -5.39 11.77
N GLU A 182 12.66 -5.46 13.08
CA GLU A 182 13.99 -5.74 13.62
C GLU A 182 14.51 -7.10 13.16
N ARG A 183 13.64 -8.11 13.14
CA ARG A 183 13.98 -9.44 12.63
C ARG A 183 14.31 -9.40 11.13
N GLY A 184 13.54 -8.67 10.33
CA GLY A 184 13.78 -8.47 8.91
C GLY A 184 15.12 -7.79 8.65
N MET A 185 15.47 -6.79 9.45
CA MET A 185 16.76 -6.10 9.38
C MET A 185 17.94 -7.05 9.67
N GLN A 186 17.80 -7.96 10.65
CA GLN A 186 18.84 -8.96 10.97
C GLN A 186 19.01 -10.00 9.87
N LEU A 187 17.91 -10.42 9.24
CA LEU A 187 17.92 -11.45 8.19
C LEU A 187 18.31 -10.88 6.81
N GLY A 188 18.20 -9.58 6.61
CA GLY A 188 18.44 -8.92 5.34
C GLY A 188 17.35 -9.19 4.29
N LEU A 189 17.48 -8.52 3.15
CA LEU A 189 16.53 -8.61 2.04
C LEU A 189 16.72 -9.88 1.22
N HIS A 190 15.62 -10.35 0.62
CA HIS A 190 15.69 -11.37 -0.41
C HIS A 190 16.37 -10.85 -1.68
N ALA A 191 16.76 -11.77 -2.57
CA ALA A 191 17.16 -11.42 -3.92
C ALA A 191 15.98 -10.77 -4.67
N PRO A 192 16.21 -9.69 -5.45
CA PRO A 192 15.15 -9.10 -6.28
C PRO A 192 14.65 -10.09 -7.34
N LYS A 193 13.32 -10.13 -7.55
CA LYS A 193 12.67 -10.91 -8.62
C LYS A 193 12.56 -10.13 -9.95
N PHE A 194 13.32 -9.05 -10.09
CA PHE A 194 13.33 -8.19 -11.27
C PHE A 194 14.76 -7.84 -11.66
N PRO A 195 15.01 -7.56 -12.96
CA PRO A 195 16.32 -7.13 -13.40
C PRO A 195 16.70 -5.76 -12.79
N PRO A 196 18.00 -5.46 -12.63
CA PRO A 196 18.47 -4.14 -12.25
C PRO A 196 17.93 -3.07 -13.19
N LYS A 197 17.80 -1.83 -12.70
CA LYS A 197 17.43 -0.70 -13.57
C LYS A 197 18.47 -0.59 -14.68
N PRO A 198 18.05 -0.53 -15.97
CA PRO A 198 18.99 -0.25 -17.05
C PRO A 198 19.77 1.02 -16.73
N LYS A 199 21.09 1.02 -16.93
CA LYS A 199 21.86 2.28 -16.84
C LYS A 199 21.26 3.25 -17.86
N ALA A 200 20.99 4.48 -17.43
CA ALA A 200 20.60 5.54 -18.36
C ALA A 200 21.67 5.61 -19.46
N ALA A 201 21.22 5.53 -20.72
CA ALA A 201 22.08 5.66 -21.89
C ALA A 201 22.66 7.07 -21.98
#